data_AF-A0A3S3Q170-F1
#
_entry.id   AF-A0A3S3Q170-F1
#
_cell.length_a   1.000
_cell.length_b   1.000
_cell.length_c   1.000
_cell.angle_alpha   90.00
_cell.angle_beta   90.00
_cell.angle_gamma   90.00
#
_symmetry.space_group_name_H-M   'P 1'
#
loop_
_entity.id
_entity.type
_entity.pdbx_description
1 polymer ?
#
loop_
_entity_poly.entity_id
_entity_poly.type
_entity_poly.pdbx_seq_one_letter_code
_entity_poly.pdbx_strand_id
1 'polypeptide(L)'
;YGAKLEPKQIKIKCGKKPSNAVVNCKLQACVFNIKSDPCEYNNIADKEVEMKNYLVQRVLWHNKTAIAPNNKPRDPKANPLYHNDTWDLQETARLKQLDRIFWEELIKYKYEAFKDPLVRRQFKKLSILGSATLGDKAQR
;
A
#
# COMPACT_ATOMS: atom_id res chain seq x y z
N TYR A 1 -19.08 -8.23 -17.77
CA TYR A 1 -19.47 -8.05 -16.36
C TYR A 1 -18.27 -7.55 -15.58
N GLY A 2 -18.30 -6.30 -15.12
CA GLY A 2 -17.15 -5.73 -14.41
C GLY A 2 -17.28 -4.22 -14.31
N ALA A 3 -18.33 -3.73 -13.65
CA ALA A 3 -18.39 -2.33 -13.28
C ALA A 3 -17.23 -2.05 -12.31
N LYS A 4 -16.30 -1.20 -12.75
CA LYS A 4 -15.21 -0.68 -11.93
C LYS A 4 -15.83 0.06 -10.75
N LEU A 5 -15.79 -0.53 -9.56
CA LEU A 5 -16.22 0.15 -8.34
C LEU A 5 -15.20 1.25 -8.04
N GLU A 6 -15.49 2.47 -8.49
CA GLU A 6 -14.75 3.65 -8.07
C GLU A 6 -14.86 3.78 -6.55
N PRO A 7 -13.74 3.91 -5.81
CA PRO A 7 -13.77 4.07 -4.37
C PRO A 7 -14.58 5.32 -4.04
N LYS A 8 -15.69 5.14 -3.32
CA LYS A 8 -16.50 6.27 -2.83
C LYS A 8 -15.64 7.09 -1.87
N GLN A 9 -15.16 8.23 -2.33
CA GLN A 9 -14.42 9.16 -1.49
C GLN A 9 -15.37 9.74 -0.44
N ILE A 10 -15.18 9.36 0.82
CA ILE A 10 -15.93 9.92 1.94
C ILE A 10 -15.31 11.30 2.25
N LYS A 11 -16.04 12.37 1.93
CA LYS A 11 -15.65 13.74 2.29
C LYS A 11 -16.33 14.13 3.60
N ILE A 12 -15.53 14.44 4.62
CA ILE A 12 -16.02 14.99 5.88
C ILE A 12 -16.49 16.42 5.62
N LYS A 13 -17.74 16.72 5.97
CA LYS A 13 -18.32 18.05 5.84
C LYS A 13 -18.05 18.85 7.11
N CYS A 14 -17.00 19.68 7.07
CA CYS A 14 -16.71 20.64 8.12
C CYS A 14 -17.50 21.95 7.90
N GLY A 15 -17.91 22.60 8.99
CA GLY A 15 -18.38 23.98 8.94
C GLY A 15 -17.22 24.97 8.70
N LYS A 16 -17.52 26.28 8.78
CA LYS A 16 -16.48 27.31 8.77
C LYS A 16 -15.59 27.13 10.00
N LYS A 17 -14.28 27.05 9.79
CA LYS A 17 -13.31 26.96 10.90
C LYS A 17 -13.42 28.22 11.78
N PRO A 18 -13.72 28.09 13.07
CA PRO A 18 -13.81 29.23 13.95
C PRO A 18 -12.41 29.80 14.26
N SER A 19 -12.34 31.10 14.57
CA SER A 19 -11.06 31.79 14.83
C SER A 19 -10.36 31.29 16.10
N ASN A 20 -11.12 30.82 17.09
CA ASN A 20 -10.64 30.23 18.33
C ASN A 20 -10.45 28.70 18.24
N ALA A 21 -10.48 28.12 17.02
CA ALA A 21 -10.24 26.70 16.85
C ALA A 21 -8.88 26.31 17.44
N VAL A 22 -8.86 25.22 18.19
CA VAL A 22 -7.60 24.70 18.74
C VAL A 22 -6.69 24.29 17.58
N VAL A 23 -5.47 24.82 17.59
CA VAL A 23 -4.49 24.60 16.52
C VAL A 23 -3.51 23.48 16.90
N ASN A 24 -3.33 23.20 18.20
CA ASN A 24 -2.31 22.26 18.66
C ASN A 24 -2.68 21.58 19.98
N CYS A 25 -2.57 20.24 20.00
CA CYS A 25 -2.77 19.36 21.15
C CYS A 25 -1.46 18.72 21.64
N LYS A 26 -0.29 19.25 21.26
CA LYS A 26 1.01 18.72 21.68
C LYS A 26 1.38 19.10 23.11
N LEU A 27 0.95 20.27 23.57
CA LEU A 27 1.30 20.79 24.91
C LEU A 27 0.33 20.31 26.00
N GLN A 28 -0.88 19.90 25.62
CA GLN A 28 -1.94 19.49 26.55
C GLN A 28 -2.84 18.44 25.90
N ALA A 29 -3.44 17.57 26.73
CA ALA A 29 -4.41 16.59 26.26
C ALA A 29 -5.64 17.28 25.65
N CYS A 30 -6.12 16.74 24.53
CA CYS A 30 -7.36 17.18 23.89
C CYS A 30 -8.42 16.10 23.94
N VAL A 31 -9.67 16.53 24.10
CA VAL A 31 -10.86 15.69 23.99
C VAL A 31 -11.78 16.37 22.99
N PHE A 32 -12.29 15.60 22.03
CA PHE A 32 -13.22 16.05 21.00
C PHE A 32 -14.42 15.13 20.93
N ASN A 33 -15.59 15.69 20.65
CA ASN A 33 -16.77 14.90 20.35
C ASN A 33 -16.91 14.75 18.83
N ILE A 34 -16.42 13.64 18.28
CA ILE A 34 -16.39 13.40 16.82
C ILE A 34 -17.78 13.45 16.16
N LYS A 35 -18.87 13.18 16.90
CA LYS A 35 -20.23 13.24 16.36
C LYS A 35 -20.68 14.67 16.10
N SER A 36 -20.35 15.61 16.98
CA SER A 36 -20.76 17.02 16.87
C SER A 36 -19.67 17.93 16.28
N ASP A 37 -18.40 17.57 16.46
CA ASP A 37 -17.21 18.27 15.99
C ASP A 37 -16.28 17.30 15.24
N PRO A 38 -16.64 16.88 14.01
CA PRO A 38 -15.84 15.94 13.22
C PRO A 38 -14.51 16.52 12.73
N CYS A 39 -14.28 17.83 12.94
CA CYS A 39 -13.12 18.56 12.44
C CYS A 39 -12.22 19.06 13.58
N GLU A 40 -12.49 18.63 14.81
CA GLU A 40 -11.65 18.81 15.99
C GLU A 40 -11.33 20.29 16.28
N TYR A 41 -12.29 21.19 16.09
CA TYR A 41 -12.10 22.61 16.31
C TYR A 41 -12.17 23.00 17.79
N ASN A 42 -12.96 22.29 18.60
CA ASN A 42 -13.25 22.67 19.96
C ASN A 42 -12.75 21.62 20.96
N ASN A 43 -11.60 21.88 21.57
CA ASN A 43 -11.10 21.05 22.66
C ASN A 43 -11.98 21.21 23.91
N ILE A 44 -12.60 20.11 24.35
CA ILE A 44 -13.45 20.06 25.55
C ILE A 44 -12.76 19.41 26.75
N ALA A 45 -11.45 19.16 26.68
CA ALA A 45 -10.65 18.50 27.72
C ALA A 45 -10.76 19.11 29.13
N ASP A 46 -10.96 20.42 29.23
CA ASP A 46 -11.11 21.12 30.52
C ASP A 46 -12.55 21.16 31.01
N LYS A 47 -13.51 20.99 30.11
CA LYS A 47 -14.95 20.90 30.44
C LYS A 47 -15.32 19.47 30.83
N GLU A 48 -14.70 18.48 30.19
CA GLU A 48 -14.97 17.04 30.35
C GLU A 48 -13.78 16.34 31.02
N VAL A 49 -13.45 16.74 32.24
CA VAL A 49 -12.26 16.27 32.97
C VAL A 49 -12.32 14.76 33.25
N GLU A 50 -13.48 14.23 33.60
CA GLU A 50 -13.67 12.79 33.85
C GLU A 50 -13.43 11.97 32.58
N MET A 51 -13.99 12.40 31.45
CA MET A 51 -13.77 11.75 30.15
C MET A 51 -12.30 11.81 29.73
N LYS A 52 -11.65 12.98 29.90
CA LYS A 52 -10.22 13.13 29.67
C LYS A 52 -9.42 12.11 30.48
N ASN A 53 -9.67 12.00 31.78
CA ASN A 53 -8.96 11.08 32.65
C ASN A 53 -9.21 9.62 32.26
N TYR A 54 -10.46 9.27 31.94
CA TYR A 54 -10.81 7.94 31.44
C TYR A 54 -10.03 7.57 30.18
N LEU A 55 -10.00 8.47 29.18
CA LEU A 55 -9.28 8.25 27.92
C LEU A 55 -7.77 8.14 28.14
N VAL A 56 -7.20 8.96 29.02
CA VAL A 56 -5.77 8.86 29.40
C VAL A 56 -5.48 7.49 30.03
N GLN A 57 -6.32 7.02 30.95
CA GLN A 57 -6.16 5.70 31.56
C GLN A 57 -6.27 4.57 30.53
N ARG A 58 -7.15 4.71 29.54
CA ARG A 58 -7.26 3.77 28.42
C ARG A 58 -5.98 3.72 27.59
N VAL A 59 -5.38 4.87 27.27
CA VAL A 59 -4.10 4.95 26.55
C VAL A 59 -2.99 4.27 27.36
N LEU A 60 -2.89 4.56 28.66
CA LEU A 60 -1.92 3.92 29.55
C LEU A 60 -2.13 2.41 29.64
N TRP A 61 -3.37 1.94 29.67
CA TRP A 61 -3.69 0.52 29.67
C TRP A 61 -3.18 -0.19 28.41
N HIS A 62 -3.45 0.38 27.23
CA HIS A 62 -2.93 -0.16 25.97
C HIS A 62 -1.39 -0.09 25.88
N ASN A 63 -0.78 0.94 26.45
CA ASN A 63 0.67 1.09 26.46
C ASN A 63 1.39 -0.02 27.26
N LYS A 64 0.73 -0.63 28.26
CA LYS A 64 1.31 -1.72 29.07
C LYS A 64 1.66 -2.97 28.26
N THR A 65 0.93 -3.22 27.17
CA THR A 65 1.12 -4.38 26.30
C THR A 65 1.63 -3.99 24.92
N ALA A 66 1.91 -2.70 24.70
CA ALA A 66 2.43 -2.21 23.44
C ALA A 66 3.85 -2.75 23.20
N ILE A 67 4.04 -3.34 22.03
CA ILE A 67 5.38 -3.75 21.57
C ILE A 67 6.13 -2.48 21.13
N ALA A 68 7.43 -2.44 21.40
CA ALA A 68 8.27 -1.32 20.99
C ALA A 68 8.17 -1.07 19.47
N PRO A 69 8.14 0.20 19.01
CA PRO A 69 8.13 0.52 17.59
C PRO A 69 9.34 -0.10 16.89
N ASN A 70 9.10 -0.81 15.78
CA ASN A 70 10.17 -1.43 14.98
C ASN A 70 10.83 -0.42 14.03
N ASN A 71 11.15 0.78 14.53
CA ASN A 71 11.78 1.84 13.75
C ASN A 71 13.29 1.58 13.62
N LYS A 72 13.64 0.57 12.84
CA LYS A 72 15.03 0.26 12.52
C LYS A 72 15.60 1.31 11.56
N PRO A 73 16.91 1.61 11.62
CA PRO A 73 17.54 2.49 10.65
C PRO A 73 17.32 1.94 9.24
N ARG A 74 17.24 2.86 8.27
CA ARG A 74 17.14 2.50 6.84
C ARG A 74 18.29 1.55 6.49
N ASP A 75 17.97 0.41 5.90
CA ASP A 75 18.97 -0.50 5.35
C ASP A 75 19.64 0.16 4.13
N PRO A 76 20.95 0.47 4.16
CA PRO A 76 21.64 1.06 3.02
C PRO A 76 21.63 0.15 1.78
N LYS A 77 21.54 -1.17 1.96
CA LYS A 77 21.48 -2.13 0.86
C LYS A 77 20.13 -2.14 0.17
N ALA A 78 19.08 -1.58 0.77
CA ALA A 78 17.77 -1.42 0.12
C ALA A 78 17.73 -0.25 -0.88
N ASN A 79 18.87 0.39 -1.19
CA ASN A 79 18.94 1.41 -2.23
C ASN A 79 18.71 0.78 -3.61
N PRO A 80 17.72 1.22 -4.41
CA PRO A 80 17.43 0.70 -5.74
C PRO A 80 18.62 0.74 -6.71
N LEU A 81 19.58 1.64 -6.48
CA LEU A 81 20.84 1.68 -7.23
C LEU A 81 21.56 0.32 -7.25
N TYR A 82 21.40 -0.48 -6.19
CA TYR A 82 21.99 -1.81 -6.07
C TYR A 82 21.08 -2.95 -6.58
N HIS A 83 19.89 -2.62 -7.10
CA HIS A 83 18.84 -3.55 -7.53
C HIS A 83 18.21 -3.14 -8.88
N ASN A 84 19.03 -2.76 -9.86
CA ASN A 84 18.58 -2.33 -11.20
C ASN A 84 17.48 -1.23 -11.18
N ASP A 85 17.61 -0.27 -10.27
CA ASP A 85 16.66 0.82 -10.05
C ASP A 85 15.23 0.35 -9.70
N THR A 86 15.10 -0.85 -9.10
CA THR A 86 13.84 -1.41 -8.61
C THR A 86 13.80 -1.50 -7.09
N TRP A 87 12.59 -1.47 -6.52
CA TRP A 87 12.33 -1.69 -5.09
C TRP A 87 11.99 -3.15 -4.78
N ASP A 88 12.63 -4.07 -5.49
CA ASP A 88 12.36 -5.50 -5.46
C ASP A 88 13.49 -6.26 -4.75
N LEU A 89 13.22 -7.50 -4.34
CA LEU A 89 14.24 -8.41 -3.80
C LEU A 89 15.21 -8.83 -4.92
N GLN A 90 16.48 -9.07 -4.58
CA GLN A 90 17.51 -9.43 -5.55
C GLN A 90 17.14 -10.70 -6.36
N GLU A 91 16.55 -11.71 -5.72
CA GLU A 91 16.00 -12.90 -6.39
C GLU A 91 14.89 -12.58 -7.40
N THR A 92 13.98 -11.63 -7.10
CA THR A 92 12.89 -11.32 -8.02
C THR A 92 13.39 -10.57 -9.24
N ALA A 93 14.44 -9.75 -9.11
CA ALA A 93 15.13 -9.17 -10.26
C ALA A 93 15.78 -10.25 -11.16
N ARG A 94 16.44 -11.25 -10.56
CA ARG A 94 17.05 -12.36 -11.30
C ARG A 94 16.00 -13.25 -11.98
N LEU A 95 14.89 -13.55 -11.30
CA LEU A 95 13.78 -14.32 -11.87
C LEU A 95 13.12 -13.57 -13.03
N LYS A 96 12.89 -12.26 -12.90
CA LYS A 96 12.41 -11.43 -14.01
C LYS A 96 13.33 -11.48 -15.22
N GLN A 97 14.65 -11.53 -15.00
CA GLN A 97 15.64 -11.64 -16.06
C GLN A 97 15.62 -13.02 -16.73
N LEU A 98 15.46 -14.10 -15.95
CA LEU A 98 15.28 -15.46 -16.47
C LEU A 98 13.97 -15.64 -17.23
N ASP A 99 12.86 -15.11 -16.72
CA ASP A 99 11.55 -15.15 -17.39
C ASP A 99 11.59 -14.47 -18.75
N ARG A 100 12.31 -13.34 -18.85
CA ARG A 100 12.53 -12.64 -20.12
C ARG A 100 13.35 -13.46 -21.11
N ILE A 101 14.48 -14.03 -20.68
CA ILE A 101 15.33 -14.88 -21.54
C ILE A 101 14.53 -16.10 -22.02
N PHE A 102 13.80 -16.74 -21.12
CA PHE A 102 12.96 -17.88 -21.45
C PHE A 102 11.88 -17.54 -22.47
N TRP A 103 11.22 -16.38 -22.33
CA TRP A 103 10.25 -15.91 -23.30
C TRP A 103 10.89 -15.60 -24.66
N GLU A 104 12.04 -14.90 -24.67
CA GLU A 104 12.81 -14.60 -25.89
C GLU A 104 13.24 -15.87 -26.64
N GLU A 105 13.52 -16.98 -25.94
CA GLU A 105 13.74 -18.29 -26.57
C GLU A 105 12.44 -18.92 -27.10
N LEU A 106 11.36 -18.87 -26.33
CA LEU A 106 10.08 -19.49 -26.72
C LEU A 106 9.45 -18.84 -27.95
N ILE A 107 9.54 -17.52 -28.10
CA ILE A 107 8.96 -16.81 -29.26
C ILE A 107 9.63 -17.15 -30.59
N LYS A 108 10.85 -17.71 -30.57
CA LYS A 108 11.56 -18.14 -31.79
C LYS A 108 10.86 -19.33 -32.46
N TYR A 109 10.09 -20.10 -31.70
CA TYR A 109 9.38 -21.27 -32.19
C TYR A 109 8.00 -20.87 -32.72
N LYS A 110 7.73 -21.19 -34.00
CA LYS A 110 6.40 -21.06 -34.62
C LYS A 110 5.48 -22.20 -34.16
N TYR A 111 5.05 -22.12 -32.90
CA TYR A 111 4.27 -23.19 -32.26
C TYR A 111 2.92 -23.45 -32.96
N GLU A 112 2.39 -22.51 -33.73
CA GLU A 112 1.18 -22.71 -34.53
C GLU A 112 1.37 -23.81 -35.60
N ALA A 113 2.61 -24.04 -36.05
CA ALA A 113 2.96 -25.05 -37.03
C ALA A 113 3.15 -26.46 -36.42
N PHE A 114 3.05 -26.61 -35.10
CA PHE A 114 3.21 -27.91 -34.46
C PHE A 114 2.03 -28.82 -34.76
N LYS A 115 2.32 -30.05 -35.22
CA LYS A 115 1.33 -31.07 -35.57
C LYS A 115 0.64 -31.66 -34.34
N ASP A 116 1.38 -31.80 -33.24
CA ASP A 116 0.86 -32.34 -31.99
C ASP A 116 0.01 -31.27 -31.24
N PRO A 117 -1.27 -31.55 -30.96
CA PRO A 117 -2.17 -30.59 -30.34
C PRO A 117 -1.87 -30.31 -28.86
N LEU A 118 -1.29 -31.28 -28.13
CA LEU A 118 -0.90 -31.11 -26.72
C LEU A 118 0.34 -30.23 -26.62
N VAL A 119 1.36 -30.49 -27.44
CA VAL A 119 2.59 -29.67 -27.50
C VAL A 119 2.25 -28.24 -27.90
N ARG A 120 1.40 -28.06 -28.93
CA ARG A 120 0.91 -26.74 -29.35
C ARG A 120 0.19 -25.99 -28.23
N ARG A 121 -0.64 -26.68 -27.44
CA ARG A 121 -1.35 -26.08 -26.28
C ARG A 121 -0.39 -25.67 -25.18
N GLN A 122 0.63 -26.47 -24.88
CA GLN A 122 1.63 -26.18 -23.87
C GLN A 122 2.44 -24.93 -24.25
N PHE A 123 2.94 -24.87 -25.49
CA PHE A 123 3.69 -23.71 -25.97
C PHE A 123 2.84 -22.44 -26.04
N LYS A 124 1.56 -22.54 -26.45
CA LYS A 124 0.62 -21.41 -26.40
C LYS A 124 0.45 -20.86 -24.98
N LYS A 125 0.31 -21.75 -23.99
CA LYS A 125 0.19 -21.35 -22.58
C LYS A 125 1.46 -20.63 -22.11
N LEU A 126 2.64 -21.17 -22.42
CA LEU A 126 3.93 -20.59 -22.02
C LEU A 126 4.18 -19.23 -22.67
N SER A 127 3.83 -19.08 -23.96
CA SER A 127 3.94 -17.80 -24.69
C SER A 127 3.06 -16.71 -24.06
N ILE A 128 1.79 -17.01 -23.77
CA ILE A 128 0.87 -16.05 -23.12
C ILE A 128 1.35 -15.69 -21.71
N LEU A 129 1.83 -16.66 -20.94
CA LEU A 129 2.29 -16.43 -19.58
C LEU A 129 3.50 -15.48 -19.55
N GLY A 130 4.47 -15.66 -20.45
CA GLY A 130 5.65 -14.78 -20.53
C GLY A 130 5.35 -13.39 -21.11
N SER A 131 4.34 -13.24 -21.98
CA SER A 131 3.89 -11.90 -22.40
C SER A 131 3.25 -11.12 -21.25
N ALA A 132 2.59 -11.81 -20.31
CA ALA A 132 2.00 -11.18 -19.13
C ALA A 132 3.05 -10.73 -18.09
N THR A 133 4.23 -11.37 -18.04
CA THR A 133 5.32 -10.99 -17.11
C THR A 133 6.13 -9.79 -17.57
N LEU A 134 6.18 -9.51 -18.87
CA LEU A 134 6.92 -8.37 -19.46
C LEU A 134 6.16 -7.03 -19.41
N GLY A 135 4.86 -7.05 -19.07
CA GLY A 135 3.99 -5.87 -19.12
C GLY A 135 3.91 -5.23 -20.51
N ASP A 136 3.50 -3.97 -20.60
CA ASP A 136 3.23 -3.25 -21.87
C ASP A 136 4.45 -3.10 -22.80
N LYS A 137 5.66 -3.52 -22.38
CA LYS A 137 6.88 -3.43 -23.19
C LYS A 137 7.01 -4.51 -24.26
N ALA A 138 6.15 -5.53 -24.27
CA ALA A 138 6.22 -6.66 -25.22
C ALA A 138 5.25 -6.56 -26.41
N GLN A 139 4.47 -5.47 -26.54
CA GLN A 139 3.46 -5.29 -27.61
C GLN A 139 3.88 -4.29 -28.72
N ARG A 140 5.18 -4.07 -28.94
CA ARG A 140 5.68 -3.30 -30.09
C ARG A 140 6.33 -4.20 -31.12
#